data_AF-A0A1J9QW20-F1
#
_entry.id   AF-A0A1J9QW20-F1
#
_cell.length_a   1.000
_cell.length_b   1.000
_cell.length_c   1.000
_cell.angle_alpha   90.00
_cell.angle_beta   90.00
_cell.angle_gamma   90.00
#
_symmetry.space_group_name_H-M   'P 1'
#
loop_
_entity.id
_entity.type
_entity.pdbx_description
1 polymer ?
#
loop_
_entity_poly.entity_id
_entity_poly.type
_entity_poly.pdbx_seq_one_letter_code
_entity_poly.pdbx_strand_id
1 'polypeptide(L)'
;MPLVLISGYPSAGKTYRARQLLDFFRDKIAQLAPTDARIARLKVHHINHQTLGLHRDVYHSARAEKDARAAEASAVKRVLGRDDIVIADGMNYIKGFRYQLYCEAKAMQTPSCVVHVGTPVDRCREINQRLLADTSTDGGYVEEDFENLVFRYEEPNGMTRWDSPLFTVVYDDETPPFDQIWDAMVGSDGKAKVVRPNAATVLKPATEQNYLYELDKTTSDIVSHIVSWQKDHPGEEGGEVTVPDAENAVALPASIVSLPQLQRIRRQFISLNRQHNLSKNRVRDLFVDYLNDAFQAA
;
A
#
# COMPACT_ATOMS: atom_id res chain seq x y z
N MET A 1 -5.27 -8.85 0.64
CA MET A 1 -5.01 -9.43 -0.69
C MET A 1 -5.95 -8.78 -1.71
N PRO A 2 -5.59 -8.82 -2.99
CA PRO A 2 -5.62 -7.65 -3.86
C PRO A 2 -6.97 -7.41 -4.58
N LEU A 3 -7.26 -6.14 -4.91
CA LEU A 3 -8.44 -5.71 -5.68
C LEU A 3 -8.08 -5.44 -7.15
N VAL A 4 -8.59 -6.24 -8.07
CA VAL A 4 -8.46 -6.05 -9.52
C VAL A 4 -9.73 -5.38 -10.05
N LEU A 5 -9.61 -4.13 -10.50
CA LEU A 5 -10.70 -3.37 -11.12
C LEU A 5 -10.68 -3.58 -12.63
N ILE A 6 -11.76 -4.10 -13.21
CA ILE A 6 -11.90 -4.19 -14.67
C ILE A 6 -12.62 -2.93 -15.16
N SER A 7 -12.02 -2.20 -16.10
CA SER A 7 -12.61 -1.00 -16.72
C SER A 7 -12.60 -1.12 -18.24
N GLY A 8 -13.58 -0.51 -18.91
CA GLY A 8 -13.73 -0.54 -20.36
C GLY A 8 -15.14 -0.14 -20.77
N TYR A 9 -15.32 0.17 -22.06
CA TYR A 9 -16.63 0.48 -22.63
C TYR A 9 -17.70 -0.59 -22.31
N PRO A 10 -19.00 -0.24 -22.35
CA PRO A 10 -20.06 -1.25 -22.37
C PRO A 10 -19.79 -2.25 -23.49
N SER A 11 -20.04 -3.54 -23.23
CA SER A 11 -19.84 -4.62 -24.22
C SER A 11 -18.40 -4.81 -24.75
N ALA A 12 -17.39 -4.22 -24.09
CA ALA A 12 -15.97 -4.35 -24.47
C ALA A 12 -15.34 -5.75 -24.24
N GLY A 13 -16.06 -6.68 -23.60
CA GLY A 13 -15.50 -7.99 -23.21
C GLY A 13 -14.91 -8.03 -21.79
N LYS A 14 -15.29 -7.08 -20.91
CA LYS A 14 -14.85 -7.03 -19.50
C LYS A 14 -15.00 -8.37 -18.77
N THR A 15 -16.20 -8.92 -18.79
CA THR A 15 -16.49 -10.20 -18.13
C THR A 15 -15.74 -11.38 -18.75
N TYR A 16 -15.46 -11.35 -20.06
CA TYR A 16 -14.62 -12.35 -20.71
C TYR A 16 -13.19 -12.31 -20.14
N ARG A 17 -12.58 -11.12 -20.06
CA ARG A 17 -11.24 -10.96 -19.46
C ARG A 17 -11.22 -11.26 -17.96
N ALA A 18 -12.29 -10.93 -17.24
CA ALA A 18 -12.43 -11.25 -15.82
C ALA A 18 -12.46 -12.77 -15.57
N ARG A 19 -13.16 -13.54 -16.42
CA ARG A 19 -13.18 -15.02 -16.34
C ARG A 19 -11.82 -15.63 -16.67
N GLN A 20 -11.15 -15.14 -17.71
CA GLN A 20 -9.78 -15.54 -18.03
C GLN A 20 -8.83 -15.35 -16.82
N LEU A 21 -8.94 -14.22 -16.11
CA LEU A 21 -8.17 -13.97 -14.89
C LEU A 21 -8.57 -14.87 -13.72
N LEU A 22 -9.88 -15.12 -13.55
CA LEU A 22 -10.40 -15.99 -12.52
C LEU A 22 -9.86 -17.42 -12.65
N ASP A 23 -9.90 -17.97 -13.86
CA ASP A 23 -9.42 -19.32 -14.16
C ASP A 23 -7.90 -19.41 -13.92
N PHE A 24 -7.13 -18.46 -14.48
CA PHE A 24 -5.69 -18.40 -14.26
C PHE A 24 -5.32 -18.29 -12.77
N PHE A 25 -5.98 -17.43 -11.99
CA PHE A 25 -5.67 -17.30 -10.57
C PHE A 25 -6.01 -18.57 -9.79
N ARG A 26 -7.11 -19.25 -10.09
CA ARG A 26 -7.46 -20.53 -9.46
C ARG A 26 -6.42 -21.60 -9.76
N ASP A 27 -6.02 -21.73 -11.01
CA ASP A 27 -5.01 -22.70 -11.43
C ASP A 27 -3.66 -22.41 -10.79
N LYS A 28 -3.23 -21.14 -10.79
CA LYS A 28 -1.96 -20.72 -10.18
C LYS A 28 -1.95 -20.93 -8.66
N ILE A 29 -3.07 -20.69 -7.98
CA ILE A 29 -3.21 -21.03 -6.55
C ILE A 29 -3.12 -22.54 -6.35
N ALA A 30 -3.83 -23.35 -7.14
CA ALA A 30 -3.79 -24.80 -7.01
C ALA A 30 -2.39 -25.39 -7.22
N GLN A 31 -1.63 -24.84 -8.17
CA GLN A 31 -0.25 -25.25 -8.46
C GLN A 31 0.73 -24.88 -7.32
N LEU A 32 0.57 -23.72 -6.71
CA LEU A 32 1.51 -23.19 -5.70
C LEU A 32 1.10 -23.48 -4.25
N ALA A 33 -0.16 -23.84 -3.99
CA ALA A 33 -0.65 -24.15 -2.65
C ALA A 33 0.14 -25.25 -1.91
N PRO A 34 0.65 -26.32 -2.58
CA PRO A 34 1.44 -27.34 -1.90
C PRO A 34 2.80 -26.84 -1.37
N THR A 35 3.34 -25.76 -1.95
CA THR A 35 4.70 -25.27 -1.67
C THR A 35 4.73 -23.91 -0.97
N ASP A 36 3.66 -23.10 -1.07
CA ASP A 36 3.53 -21.81 -0.40
C ASP A 36 2.22 -21.75 0.43
N ALA A 37 2.36 -21.89 1.75
CA ALA A 37 1.24 -21.83 2.70
C ALA A 37 0.51 -20.46 2.71
N ARG A 38 1.14 -19.37 2.26
CA ARG A 38 0.48 -18.08 2.10
C ARG A 38 -0.44 -18.12 0.87
N ILE A 39 0.01 -18.71 -0.23
CA ILE A 39 -0.82 -18.87 -1.44
C ILE A 39 -1.96 -19.85 -1.19
N ALA A 40 -1.72 -20.92 -0.43
CA ALA A 40 -2.75 -21.92 -0.09
C ALA A 40 -3.99 -21.35 0.62
N ARG A 41 -3.86 -20.20 1.29
CA ARG A 41 -5.00 -19.53 1.96
C ARG A 41 -5.83 -18.65 1.01
N LEU A 42 -5.33 -18.38 -0.19
CA LEU A 42 -5.94 -17.41 -1.08
C LEU A 42 -7.27 -17.90 -1.65
N LYS A 43 -8.23 -16.98 -1.70
CA LYS A 43 -9.55 -17.18 -2.30
C LYS A 43 -9.74 -16.16 -3.41
N VAL A 44 -10.30 -16.58 -4.53
CA VAL A 44 -10.59 -15.68 -5.66
C VAL A 44 -12.10 -15.45 -5.72
N HIS A 45 -12.50 -14.17 -5.67
CA HIS A 45 -13.88 -13.73 -5.77
C HIS A 45 -14.07 -12.96 -7.08
N HIS A 46 -15.09 -13.34 -7.85
CA HIS A 46 -15.50 -12.60 -9.05
C HIS A 46 -16.84 -11.94 -8.75
N ILE A 47 -16.84 -10.61 -8.70
CA ILE A 47 -18.04 -9.80 -8.43
C ILE A 47 -18.42 -9.09 -9.73
N ASN A 48 -19.61 -9.41 -10.26
CA ASN A 48 -20.19 -8.74 -11.41
C ASN A 48 -21.71 -8.55 -11.23
N HIS A 49 -22.36 -7.86 -12.16
CA HIS A 49 -23.81 -7.60 -12.06
C HIS A 49 -24.64 -8.90 -11.98
N GLN A 50 -24.26 -9.94 -12.71
CA GLN A 50 -24.96 -11.24 -12.72
C GLN A 50 -24.93 -11.92 -11.35
N THR A 51 -23.75 -11.98 -10.71
CA THR A 51 -23.60 -12.55 -9.36
C THR A 51 -24.37 -11.79 -8.29
N LEU A 52 -24.74 -10.54 -8.59
CA LEU A 52 -25.53 -9.66 -7.72
C LEU A 52 -27.02 -9.65 -8.08
N GLY A 53 -27.45 -10.40 -9.09
CA GLY A 53 -28.83 -10.41 -9.58
C GLY A 53 -29.27 -9.07 -10.20
N LEU A 54 -28.32 -8.27 -10.69
CA LEU A 54 -28.58 -6.99 -11.34
C LEU A 54 -28.68 -7.19 -12.85
N HIS A 55 -29.67 -6.55 -13.46
CA HIS A 55 -29.86 -6.55 -14.91
C HIS A 55 -29.26 -5.27 -15.53
N ARG A 56 -29.04 -5.25 -16.85
CA ARG A 56 -28.41 -4.11 -17.55
C ARG A 56 -29.31 -2.87 -17.65
N ASP A 57 -30.62 -3.03 -17.48
CA ASP A 57 -31.60 -1.94 -17.44
C ASP A 57 -31.43 -1.01 -16.23
N VAL A 58 -30.62 -1.38 -15.22
CA VAL A 58 -30.30 -0.50 -14.10
C VAL A 58 -29.66 0.80 -14.55
N TYR A 59 -29.04 0.84 -15.74
CA TYR A 59 -28.43 2.04 -16.31
C TYR A 59 -29.43 2.99 -16.96
N HIS A 60 -30.69 2.59 -17.13
CA HIS A 60 -31.75 3.41 -17.74
C HIS A 60 -32.15 4.60 -16.85
N SER A 61 -31.96 4.50 -15.54
CA SER A 61 -32.29 5.59 -14.60
C SER A 61 -31.18 5.82 -13.58
N ALA A 62 -30.96 7.09 -13.25
CA ALA A 62 -29.93 7.48 -12.28
C ALA A 62 -30.13 6.85 -10.89
N ARG A 63 -31.38 6.58 -10.48
CA ARG A 63 -31.70 5.95 -9.20
C ARG A 63 -31.29 4.47 -9.19
N ALA A 64 -31.75 3.70 -10.18
CA ALA A 64 -31.41 2.28 -10.28
C ALA A 64 -29.89 2.09 -10.45
N GLU A 65 -29.25 2.95 -11.23
CA GLU A 65 -27.80 2.90 -11.43
C GLU A 65 -27.04 3.17 -10.12
N LYS A 66 -27.49 4.16 -9.34
CA LYS A 66 -26.90 4.47 -8.03
C LYS A 66 -27.02 3.27 -7.08
N ASP A 67 -28.19 2.63 -7.06
CA ASP A 67 -28.44 1.47 -6.21
C ASP A 67 -27.60 0.26 -6.65
N ALA A 68 -27.46 0.03 -7.96
CA ALA A 68 -26.59 -0.99 -8.54
C ALA A 68 -25.11 -0.77 -8.16
N ARG A 69 -24.60 0.46 -8.29
CA ARG A 69 -23.23 0.81 -7.86
C ARG A 69 -23.03 0.63 -6.36
N ALA A 70 -24.04 0.96 -5.54
CA ALA A 70 -23.98 0.74 -4.11
C ALA A 70 -23.95 -0.77 -3.76
N ALA A 71 -24.72 -1.59 -4.46
CA ALA A 71 -24.73 -3.04 -4.30
C ALA A 71 -23.37 -3.66 -4.66
N GLU A 72 -22.77 -3.24 -5.78
CA GLU A 72 -21.44 -3.69 -6.22
C GLU A 72 -20.36 -3.28 -5.21
N ALA A 73 -20.31 -2.01 -4.80
CA ALA A 73 -19.35 -1.53 -3.81
C ALA A 73 -19.49 -2.26 -2.47
N SER A 74 -20.72 -2.52 -2.03
CA SER A 74 -21.00 -3.29 -0.82
C SER A 74 -20.54 -4.74 -0.94
N ALA A 75 -20.74 -5.38 -2.10
CA ALA A 75 -20.28 -6.74 -2.35
C ALA A 75 -18.76 -6.85 -2.34
N VAL A 76 -18.06 -5.96 -3.05
CA VAL A 76 -16.59 -5.88 -3.04
C VAL A 76 -16.09 -5.68 -1.60
N LYS A 77 -16.65 -4.71 -0.87
CA LYS A 77 -16.26 -4.41 0.50
C LYS A 77 -16.42 -5.59 1.46
N ARG A 78 -17.48 -6.39 1.32
CA ARG A 78 -17.73 -7.56 2.19
C ARG A 78 -16.68 -8.66 2.04
N VAL A 79 -16.11 -8.82 0.83
CA VAL A 79 -15.14 -9.89 0.55
C VAL A 79 -13.69 -9.41 0.57
N LEU A 80 -13.45 -8.11 0.57
CA LEU A 80 -12.10 -7.58 0.70
C LEU A 80 -11.49 -7.99 2.04
N GLY A 81 -10.39 -8.75 1.96
CA GLY A 81 -9.77 -9.35 3.13
C GLY A 81 -8.29 -9.64 2.92
N ARG A 82 -7.65 -10.15 3.98
CA ARG A 82 -6.21 -10.44 3.95
C ARG A 82 -5.87 -11.58 3.01
N ASP A 83 -6.76 -12.55 2.78
CA ASP A 83 -6.49 -13.74 1.96
C ASP A 83 -7.39 -13.80 0.71
N ASP A 84 -8.02 -12.68 0.34
CA ASP A 84 -8.99 -12.61 -0.76
C ASP A 84 -8.44 -11.82 -1.94
N ILE A 85 -8.45 -12.41 -3.14
CA ILE A 85 -8.26 -11.73 -4.41
C ILE A 85 -9.66 -11.40 -4.94
N VAL A 86 -9.95 -10.13 -5.19
CA VAL A 86 -11.27 -9.69 -5.66
C VAL A 86 -11.15 -9.13 -7.06
N ILE A 87 -11.85 -9.74 -8.02
CA ILE A 87 -12.03 -9.24 -9.39
C ILE A 87 -13.37 -8.51 -9.44
N ALA A 88 -13.32 -7.18 -9.47
CA ALA A 88 -14.49 -6.31 -9.60
C ALA A 88 -14.77 -6.06 -11.10
N ASP A 89 -15.70 -6.85 -11.64
CA ASP A 89 -16.16 -6.89 -13.02
C ASP A 89 -17.55 -6.24 -13.16
N GLY A 90 -17.72 -5.06 -12.57
CA GLY A 90 -18.83 -4.18 -12.91
C GLY A 90 -18.48 -3.22 -14.04
N MET A 91 -19.33 -2.22 -14.25
CA MET A 91 -19.09 -1.24 -15.32
C MET A 91 -17.84 -0.39 -15.06
N ASN A 92 -17.58 0.02 -13.82
CA ASN A 92 -16.40 0.80 -13.41
C ASN A 92 -16.07 2.01 -14.32
N TYR A 93 -17.11 2.54 -14.97
CA TYR A 93 -16.98 3.40 -16.14
C TYR A 93 -16.74 4.87 -15.80
N ILE A 94 -17.00 5.28 -14.55
CA ILE A 94 -16.70 6.62 -14.03
C ILE A 94 -15.56 6.58 -13.01
N LYS A 95 -14.69 7.59 -13.08
CA LYS A 95 -13.56 7.83 -12.20
C LYS A 95 -13.96 7.87 -10.73
N GLY A 96 -15.08 8.54 -10.43
CA GLY A 96 -15.58 8.67 -9.05
C GLY A 96 -15.87 7.31 -8.40
N PHE A 97 -16.38 6.35 -9.17
CA PHE A 97 -16.66 5.01 -8.67
C PHE A 97 -15.40 4.16 -8.52
N ARG A 98 -14.48 4.23 -9.49
CA ARG A 98 -13.16 3.58 -9.35
C ARG A 98 -12.40 4.11 -8.12
N TYR A 99 -12.45 5.41 -7.86
CA TYR A 99 -11.86 6.02 -6.67
C TYR A 99 -12.48 5.49 -5.36
N GLN A 100 -13.80 5.29 -5.34
CA GLN A 100 -14.49 4.71 -4.19
C GLN A 100 -13.98 3.29 -3.90
N LEU A 101 -13.90 2.43 -4.91
CA LEU A 101 -13.40 1.05 -4.74
C LEU A 101 -11.92 1.02 -4.35
N TYR A 102 -11.10 1.91 -4.94
CA TYR A 102 -9.71 2.11 -4.52
C TYR A 102 -9.61 2.51 -3.04
N CYS A 103 -10.48 3.40 -2.56
CA CYS A 103 -10.50 3.79 -1.15
C CYS A 103 -10.77 2.60 -0.22
N GLU A 104 -11.67 1.68 -0.61
CA GLU A 104 -11.92 0.45 0.17
C GLU A 104 -10.68 -0.46 0.19
N ALA A 105 -10.00 -0.67 -0.95
CA ALA A 105 -8.75 -1.43 -0.98
C ALA A 105 -7.65 -0.77 -0.14
N LYS A 106 -7.53 0.56 -0.21
CA LYS A 106 -6.59 1.35 0.57
C LYS A 106 -6.86 1.26 2.07
N ALA A 107 -8.13 1.29 2.48
CA ALA A 107 -8.52 1.13 3.88
C ALA A 107 -8.11 -0.26 4.42
N MET A 108 -8.20 -1.29 3.58
CA MET A 108 -7.76 -2.66 3.88
C MET A 108 -6.26 -2.89 3.67
N GLN A 109 -5.49 -1.84 3.34
CA GLN A 109 -4.04 -1.92 3.09
C GLN A 109 -3.67 -3.00 2.07
N THR A 110 -4.51 -3.17 1.06
CA THR A 110 -4.33 -4.22 0.07
C THR A 110 -3.95 -3.66 -1.31
N PRO A 111 -3.13 -4.37 -2.11
CA PRO A 111 -2.82 -3.92 -3.46
C PRO A 111 -4.08 -3.78 -4.30
N SER A 112 -4.09 -2.80 -5.19
CA SER A 112 -5.16 -2.63 -6.18
C SER A 112 -4.56 -2.27 -7.53
N CYS A 113 -5.18 -2.74 -8.61
CA CYS A 113 -4.83 -2.32 -9.97
C CYS A 113 -6.08 -2.12 -10.83
N VAL A 114 -5.93 -1.32 -11.89
CA VAL A 114 -6.92 -1.21 -12.95
C VAL A 114 -6.42 -2.00 -14.16
N VAL A 115 -7.25 -2.95 -14.63
CA VAL A 115 -7.10 -3.63 -15.90
C VAL A 115 -8.07 -2.98 -16.88
N HIS A 116 -7.53 -2.26 -17.86
CA HIS A 116 -8.30 -1.59 -18.90
C HIS A 116 -8.49 -2.53 -20.10
N VAL A 117 -9.74 -2.79 -20.44
CA VAL A 117 -10.13 -3.53 -21.65
C VAL A 117 -10.33 -2.52 -22.78
N GLY A 118 -9.28 -2.35 -23.57
CA GLY A 118 -9.16 -1.35 -24.64
C GLY A 118 -9.79 -1.80 -25.96
N THR A 119 -11.05 -2.22 -25.93
CA THR A 119 -11.80 -2.57 -27.15
C THR A 119 -12.29 -1.29 -27.83
N PRO A 120 -12.03 -1.08 -29.13
CA PRO A 120 -12.54 0.09 -29.85
C PRO A 120 -14.07 0.21 -29.75
N VAL A 121 -14.58 1.44 -29.65
CA VAL A 121 -16.02 1.71 -29.46
C VAL A 121 -16.89 1.10 -30.57
N ASP A 122 -16.44 1.13 -31.82
CA ASP A 122 -17.20 0.57 -32.95
C ASP A 122 -17.33 -0.95 -32.84
N ARG A 123 -16.29 -1.63 -32.35
CA ARG A 123 -16.36 -3.06 -32.02
C ARG A 123 -17.30 -3.31 -30.85
N CYS A 124 -17.30 -2.44 -29.84
CA CYS A 124 -18.24 -2.54 -28.72
C CYS A 124 -19.69 -2.44 -29.19
N ARG A 125 -19.99 -1.57 -30.16
CA ARG A 125 -21.32 -1.46 -30.80
C ARG A 125 -21.71 -2.75 -31.52
N GLU A 126 -20.83 -3.28 -32.37
CA GLU A 126 -21.06 -4.55 -33.08
C GLU A 126 -21.35 -5.70 -32.11
N ILE A 127 -20.57 -5.79 -31.03
CA ILE A 127 -20.76 -6.81 -29.99
C ILE A 127 -22.09 -6.58 -29.27
N ASN A 128 -22.42 -5.35 -28.92
CA ASN A 128 -23.68 -5.02 -28.25
C ASN A 128 -24.89 -5.43 -29.08
N GLN A 129 -24.88 -5.15 -30.39
CA GLN A 129 -25.95 -5.57 -31.32
C GLN A 129 -26.11 -7.09 -31.38
N ARG A 130 -24.99 -7.84 -31.43
CA ARG A 130 -25.02 -9.30 -31.39
C ARG A 130 -25.60 -9.83 -30.08
N LEU A 131 -25.22 -9.24 -28.95
CA LEU A 131 -25.74 -9.62 -27.63
C LEU A 131 -27.22 -9.28 -27.47
N LEU A 132 -27.70 -8.16 -28.02
CA LEU A 132 -29.13 -7.81 -28.04
C LEU A 132 -29.96 -8.80 -28.87
N ALA A 133 -29.40 -9.31 -29.97
CA ALA A 133 -30.07 -10.29 -30.82
C ALA A 133 -30.12 -11.69 -30.19
N ASP A 134 -29.25 -11.98 -29.23
CA ASP A 134 -29.13 -13.28 -28.58
C ASP A 134 -29.83 -13.31 -27.21
N THR A 135 -31.08 -13.79 -27.21
CA THR A 135 -31.89 -13.96 -26.00
C THR A 135 -31.48 -15.14 -25.12
N SER A 136 -30.51 -15.96 -25.55
CA SER A 136 -29.97 -17.07 -24.75
C SER A 136 -28.89 -16.63 -23.76
N THR A 137 -28.39 -15.40 -23.91
CA THR A 137 -27.37 -14.81 -23.05
C THR A 137 -27.94 -13.73 -22.14
N ASP A 138 -27.08 -13.12 -21.33
CA ASP A 138 -27.35 -11.97 -20.47
C ASP A 138 -27.70 -10.67 -21.23
N GLY A 139 -27.77 -10.73 -22.56
CA GLY A 139 -28.17 -9.64 -23.43
C GLY A 139 -27.14 -8.51 -23.55
N GLY A 140 -27.41 -7.60 -24.48
CA GLY A 140 -26.71 -6.33 -24.60
C GLY A 140 -27.42 -5.20 -23.83
N TYR A 141 -26.86 -4.00 -23.90
CA TYR A 141 -27.53 -2.78 -23.45
C TYR A 141 -28.46 -2.29 -24.55
N VAL A 142 -29.64 -1.78 -24.20
CA VAL A 142 -30.49 -1.06 -25.17
C VAL A 142 -29.68 0.09 -25.79
N GLU A 143 -29.88 0.37 -27.08
CA GLU A 143 -29.06 1.32 -27.84
C GLU A 143 -28.90 2.69 -27.15
N GLU A 144 -29.99 3.23 -26.59
CA GLU A 144 -29.97 4.50 -25.84
C GLU A 144 -29.05 4.42 -24.61
N ASP A 145 -29.18 3.36 -23.81
CA ASP A 145 -28.35 3.14 -22.62
C ASP A 145 -26.89 2.90 -23.02
N PHE A 146 -26.64 2.17 -24.12
CA PHE A 146 -25.30 1.91 -24.63
C PHE A 146 -24.59 3.22 -25.00
N GLU A 147 -25.21 4.06 -25.84
CA GLU A 147 -24.61 5.33 -26.26
C GLU A 147 -24.46 6.29 -25.07
N ASN A 148 -25.40 6.29 -24.13
CA ASN A 148 -25.28 7.06 -22.89
C ASN A 148 -24.06 6.61 -22.06
N LEU A 149 -23.85 5.31 -21.91
CA LEU A 149 -22.73 4.74 -21.16
C LEU A 149 -21.38 4.99 -21.86
N VAL A 150 -21.33 4.90 -23.19
CA VAL A 150 -20.14 5.27 -23.98
C VAL A 150 -19.80 6.75 -23.77
N PHE A 151 -20.79 7.64 -23.88
CA PHE A 151 -20.59 9.08 -23.70
C PHE A 151 -20.09 9.45 -22.30
N ARG A 152 -20.57 8.73 -21.28
CA ARG A 152 -20.19 8.96 -19.87
C ARG A 152 -18.91 8.24 -19.45
N TYR A 153 -18.32 7.41 -20.32
CA TYR A 153 -17.13 6.64 -19.97
C TYR A 153 -15.93 7.57 -19.76
N GLU A 154 -15.34 7.49 -18.57
CA GLU A 154 -14.12 8.18 -18.20
C GLU A 154 -12.97 7.17 -18.19
N GLU A 155 -12.14 7.18 -19.23
CA GLU A 155 -10.98 6.28 -19.32
C GLU A 155 -10.06 6.38 -18.08
N PRO A 156 -9.48 5.25 -17.61
CA PRO A 156 -8.50 5.26 -16.53
C PRO A 156 -7.31 6.17 -16.85
N ASN A 157 -6.95 7.06 -15.92
CA ASN A 157 -5.96 8.09 -16.17
C ASN A 157 -4.54 7.66 -15.74
N GLY A 158 -3.65 7.46 -16.71
CA GLY A 158 -2.24 7.09 -16.50
C GLY A 158 -1.41 8.06 -15.65
N MET A 159 -1.79 9.34 -15.57
CA MET A 159 -1.14 10.35 -14.71
C MET A 159 -1.54 10.23 -13.24
N THR A 160 -2.62 9.49 -12.95
CA THR A 160 -3.15 9.32 -11.59
C THR A 160 -2.77 7.94 -11.09
N ARG A 161 -1.83 7.84 -10.15
CA ARG A 161 -1.31 6.54 -9.67
C ARG A 161 -2.39 5.52 -9.29
N TRP A 162 -3.46 5.94 -8.63
CA TRP A 162 -4.53 5.05 -8.19
C TRP A 162 -5.52 4.67 -9.31
N ASP A 163 -5.59 5.47 -10.38
CA ASP A 163 -6.49 5.27 -11.53
C ASP A 163 -5.74 4.81 -12.79
N SER A 164 -4.42 4.64 -12.70
CA SER A 164 -3.59 4.30 -13.83
C SER A 164 -3.98 2.92 -14.37
N PRO A 165 -4.19 2.77 -15.69
CA PRO A 165 -4.47 1.47 -16.31
C PRO A 165 -3.18 0.63 -16.30
N LEU A 166 -2.86 0.07 -15.13
CA LEU A 166 -1.62 -0.66 -14.89
C LEU A 166 -1.42 -1.79 -15.91
N PHE A 167 -2.53 -2.36 -16.38
CA PHE A 167 -2.56 -3.28 -17.50
C PHE A 167 -3.62 -2.83 -18.50
N THR A 168 -3.26 -2.78 -19.78
CA THR A 168 -4.22 -2.57 -20.88
C THR A 168 -4.24 -3.84 -21.72
N VAL A 169 -5.44 -4.38 -21.96
CA VAL A 169 -5.68 -5.56 -22.81
C VAL A 169 -6.46 -5.07 -24.01
N VAL A 170 -5.84 -5.07 -25.19
CA VAL A 170 -6.51 -4.65 -26.42
C VAL A 170 -7.41 -5.78 -26.93
N TYR A 171 -8.32 -5.44 -27.85
CA TYR A 171 -9.30 -6.41 -28.36
C TYR A 171 -8.65 -7.66 -28.97
N ASP A 172 -7.57 -7.46 -29.75
CA ASP A 172 -6.89 -8.52 -30.48
C ASP A 172 -5.96 -9.38 -29.60
N ASP A 173 -5.72 -8.99 -28.34
CA ASP A 173 -4.93 -9.80 -27.42
C ASP A 173 -5.67 -11.09 -27.08
N GLU A 174 -5.03 -12.25 -27.21
CA GLU A 174 -5.67 -13.52 -26.86
C GLU A 174 -5.96 -13.59 -25.35
N THR A 175 -5.01 -13.11 -24.54
CA THR A 175 -5.05 -13.20 -23.07
C THR A 175 -4.54 -11.92 -22.40
N PRO A 176 -5.05 -11.56 -21.21
CA PRO A 176 -4.40 -10.62 -20.32
C PRO A 176 -2.95 -11.03 -19.99
N PRO A 177 -2.09 -10.08 -19.58
CA PRO A 177 -0.73 -10.38 -19.11
C PRO A 177 -0.75 -11.03 -17.71
N PHE A 178 -1.20 -12.28 -17.65
CA PHE A 178 -1.56 -12.99 -16.43
C PHE A 178 -0.49 -12.99 -15.34
N ASP A 179 0.75 -13.37 -15.68
CA ASP A 179 1.85 -13.43 -14.72
C ASP A 179 2.21 -12.06 -14.17
N GLN A 180 2.20 -11.02 -15.02
CA GLN A 180 2.49 -9.66 -14.58
C GLN A 180 1.41 -9.14 -13.63
N ILE A 181 0.14 -9.47 -13.89
CA ILE A 181 -0.98 -9.13 -13.00
C ILE A 181 -0.81 -9.88 -11.67
N TRP A 182 -0.48 -11.18 -11.71
CA TRP A 182 -0.22 -11.96 -10.50
C TRP A 182 0.91 -11.35 -9.66
N ASP A 183 2.05 -11.04 -10.27
CA ASP A 183 3.21 -10.50 -9.56
C ASP A 183 2.92 -9.11 -8.97
N ALA A 184 2.17 -8.28 -9.69
CA ALA A 184 1.77 -6.97 -9.20
C ALA A 184 0.84 -7.06 -7.98
N MET A 185 -0.01 -8.08 -7.93
CA MET A 185 -1.11 -8.20 -6.98
C MET A 185 -0.80 -9.12 -5.79
N VAL A 186 -0.10 -10.21 -6.03
CA VAL A 186 0.25 -11.26 -5.05
C VAL A 186 1.72 -11.19 -4.64
N GLY A 187 2.60 -10.75 -5.54
CA GLY A 187 4.05 -10.74 -5.38
C GLY A 187 4.73 -11.99 -5.94
N SER A 188 6.04 -11.87 -6.20
CA SER A 188 6.91 -12.93 -6.74
C SER A 188 7.91 -13.44 -5.68
N ASP A 189 8.53 -14.59 -5.95
CA ASP A 189 9.72 -15.09 -5.22
C ASP A 189 9.55 -15.18 -3.68
N GLY A 190 8.35 -15.57 -3.23
CA GLY A 190 8.01 -15.69 -1.81
C GLY A 190 7.83 -14.35 -1.07
N LYS A 191 7.93 -13.22 -1.77
CA LYS A 191 7.74 -11.88 -1.18
C LYS A 191 6.35 -11.36 -1.51
N ALA A 192 5.51 -11.23 -0.48
CA ALA A 192 4.20 -10.61 -0.62
C ALA A 192 4.33 -9.14 -1.04
N LYS A 193 3.43 -8.67 -1.91
CA LYS A 193 3.31 -7.25 -2.22
C LYS A 193 2.77 -6.50 -1.01
N VAL A 194 3.60 -5.71 -0.34
CA VAL A 194 3.21 -4.91 0.83
C VAL A 194 2.78 -3.51 0.40
N VAL A 195 1.53 -3.14 0.68
CA VAL A 195 1.07 -1.75 0.58
C VAL A 195 1.42 -1.03 1.87
N ARG A 196 2.34 -0.07 1.79
CA ARG A 196 2.71 0.74 2.95
C ARG A 196 1.56 1.69 3.30
N PRO A 197 1.11 1.73 4.56
CA PRO A 197 0.09 2.69 4.96
C PRO A 197 0.60 4.13 4.79
N ASN A 198 -0.33 5.04 4.47
CA ASN A 198 0.00 6.45 4.45
C ASN A 198 0.43 6.89 5.86
N ALA A 199 1.60 7.52 5.97
CA ALA A 199 2.15 7.96 7.26
C ALA A 199 1.22 8.92 8.02
N ALA A 200 0.32 9.62 7.32
CA ALA A 200 -0.68 10.50 7.91
C ALA A 200 -1.83 9.75 8.63
N THR A 201 -2.07 8.48 8.31
CA THR A 201 -3.16 7.66 8.90
C THR A 201 -2.65 6.58 9.84
N VAL A 202 -1.32 6.43 9.95
CA VAL A 202 -0.72 5.57 10.98
C VAL A 202 -0.77 6.35 12.29
N LEU A 203 -1.56 5.87 13.25
CA LEU A 203 -1.52 6.35 14.62
C LEU A 203 -0.08 6.24 15.10
N LYS A 204 0.61 7.38 15.25
CA LYS A 204 1.93 7.39 15.87
C LYS A 204 1.75 6.85 17.29
N PRO A 205 2.62 5.92 17.76
CA PRO A 205 2.66 5.55 19.17
C PRO A 205 2.68 6.83 20.00
N ALA A 206 1.95 6.85 21.11
CA ALA A 206 1.91 8.00 22.00
C ALA A 206 3.35 8.43 22.30
N THR A 207 3.75 9.58 21.77
CA THR A 207 5.02 10.21 22.08
C THR A 207 5.06 10.39 23.59
N GLU A 208 6.12 9.96 24.27
CA GLU A 208 6.38 10.47 25.62
C GLU A 208 6.37 12.01 25.50
N GLN A 209 5.50 12.66 26.27
CA GLN A 209 5.47 14.12 26.31
C GLN A 209 6.89 14.59 26.64
N ASN A 210 7.41 15.55 25.87
CA ASN A 210 8.75 16.14 26.07
C ASN A 210 9.98 15.33 25.59
N TYR A 211 9.86 14.39 24.65
CA TYR A 211 11.04 13.65 24.13
C TYR A 211 12.23 14.55 23.73
N LEU A 212 12.01 15.63 22.96
CA LEU A 212 13.10 16.52 22.55
C LEU A 212 13.79 17.21 23.73
N TYR A 213 13.03 17.52 24.77
CA TYR A 213 13.57 18.10 26.00
C TYR A 213 14.36 17.05 26.79
N GLU A 214 13.85 15.82 26.92
CA GLU A 214 14.56 14.72 27.59
C GLU A 214 15.84 14.33 26.83
N LEU A 215 15.82 14.35 25.49
CA LEU A 215 16.99 14.13 24.64
C LEU A 215 18.06 15.20 24.87
N ASP A 216 17.67 16.47 24.84
CA ASP A 216 18.61 17.58 25.04
C ASP A 216 19.18 17.58 26.47
N LYS A 217 18.32 17.41 27.48
CA LYS A 217 18.69 17.40 28.90
C LYS A 217 19.61 16.23 29.24
N THR A 218 19.21 15.00 28.89
CA THR A 218 19.99 13.80 29.22
C THR A 218 21.39 13.84 28.61
N THR A 219 21.50 14.27 27.35
CA THR A 219 22.82 14.41 26.69
C THR A 219 23.64 15.56 27.29
N SER A 220 23.00 16.65 27.74
CA SER A 220 23.67 17.76 28.43
C SER A 220 24.21 17.34 29.80
N ASP A 221 23.43 16.57 30.55
CA ASP A 221 23.80 16.08 31.88
C ASP A 221 25.05 15.16 31.77
N ILE A 222 25.07 14.25 30.79
CA ILE A 222 26.23 13.37 30.52
C ILE A 222 27.49 14.18 30.16
N VAL A 223 27.37 15.17 29.26
CA VAL A 223 28.51 16.03 28.93
C VAL A 223 29.01 16.78 30.15
N SER A 224 28.10 17.24 31.03
CA SER A 224 28.46 17.95 32.26
C SER A 224 29.18 17.03 33.25
N HIS A 225 28.77 15.77 33.36
CA HIS A 225 29.46 14.75 34.16
C HIS A 225 30.89 14.51 33.67
N ILE A 226 31.08 14.36 32.35
CA ILE A 226 32.42 14.18 31.76
C ILE A 226 33.31 15.38 32.06
N VAL A 227 32.80 16.60 31.86
CA VAL A 227 33.55 17.84 32.10
C VAL A 227 33.89 18.02 33.59
N SER A 228 32.98 17.63 34.50
CA SER A 228 33.25 17.66 35.93
C SER A 228 34.37 16.67 36.29
N TRP A 229 34.27 15.43 35.80
CA TRP A 229 35.27 14.40 36.04
C TRP A 229 36.67 14.83 35.54
N GLN A 230 36.75 15.42 34.35
CA GLN A 230 38.02 15.93 33.78
C GLN A 230 38.65 17.07 34.60
N LYS A 231 37.84 17.87 35.31
CA LYS A 231 38.36 18.92 36.20
C LYS A 231 38.94 18.36 37.49
N ASP A 232 38.34 17.28 37.99
CA ASP A 232 38.76 16.62 39.22
C ASP A 232 40.00 15.72 39.01
N HIS A 233 40.28 15.33 37.76
CA HIS A 233 41.42 14.49 37.35
C HIS A 233 42.36 15.22 36.36
N PRO A 234 42.98 16.35 36.75
CA PRO A 234 43.81 17.13 35.86
C PRO A 234 45.11 16.37 35.49
N GLY A 235 45.32 16.16 34.19
CA GLY A 235 46.54 15.53 33.66
C GLY A 235 46.51 14.01 33.60
N GLU A 236 45.38 13.38 33.96
CA GLU A 236 45.15 11.96 33.71
C GLU A 236 44.75 11.75 32.24
N GLU A 237 45.41 10.81 31.57
CA GLU A 237 45.08 10.38 30.21
C GLU A 237 44.11 9.18 30.29
N GLY A 238 43.01 9.25 29.55
CA GLY A 238 41.96 8.23 29.59
C GLY A 238 41.07 8.29 30.84
N GLY A 239 40.52 7.14 31.24
CA GLY A 239 39.67 6.98 32.41
C GLY A 239 38.22 6.59 32.08
N GLU A 240 37.49 6.14 33.09
CA GLU A 240 36.08 5.75 32.97
C GLU A 240 35.20 6.71 33.77
N VAL A 241 34.27 7.38 33.09
CA VAL A 241 33.27 8.24 33.72
C VAL A 241 31.99 7.46 33.93
N THR A 242 31.68 7.13 35.18
CA THR A 242 30.42 6.48 35.54
C THR A 242 29.27 7.48 35.46
N VAL A 243 28.32 7.24 34.57
CA VAL A 243 27.10 8.04 34.45
C VAL A 243 26.00 7.42 35.33
N PRO A 244 25.32 8.19 36.20
CA PRO A 244 24.22 7.67 37.00
C PRO A 244 23.13 7.04 36.14
N ASP A 245 22.68 5.83 36.54
CA ASP A 245 21.64 5.04 35.87
C ASP A 245 21.94 4.66 34.41
N ALA A 246 23.20 4.73 33.96
CA ALA A 246 23.63 4.17 32.67
C ALA A 246 24.11 2.72 32.85
N GLU A 247 23.87 1.89 31.84
CA GLU A 247 24.37 0.51 31.84
C GLU A 247 25.91 0.45 31.70
N ASN A 248 26.48 1.37 30.94
CA ASN A 248 27.91 1.44 30.63
C ASN A 248 28.54 2.73 31.16
N ALA A 249 29.85 2.68 31.46
CA ALA A 249 30.65 3.89 31.70
C ALA A 249 31.09 4.51 30.36
N VAL A 250 31.36 5.82 30.38
CA VAL A 250 32.01 6.50 29.24
C VAL A 250 33.51 6.30 29.37
N ALA A 251 34.10 5.55 28.44
CA ALA A 251 35.53 5.30 28.35
C ALA A 251 36.21 6.45 27.61
N LEU A 252 36.97 7.27 28.33
CA LEU A 252 37.70 8.39 27.75
C LEU A 252 38.93 7.90 26.99
N PRO A 253 39.23 8.48 25.81
CA PRO A 253 40.42 8.14 25.06
C PRO A 253 41.68 8.70 25.75
N ALA A 254 42.86 8.19 25.35
CA ALA A 254 44.15 8.68 25.87
C ALA A 254 44.41 10.16 25.55
N SER A 255 43.70 10.74 24.57
CA SER A 255 43.77 12.17 24.27
C SER A 255 42.72 12.97 25.05
N ILE A 256 43.10 14.18 25.48
CA ILE A 256 42.17 15.06 26.19
C ILE A 256 41.03 15.48 25.26
N VAL A 257 39.81 15.02 25.56
CA VAL A 257 38.61 15.43 24.84
C VAL A 257 38.15 16.80 25.31
N SER A 258 38.20 17.78 24.42
CA SER A 258 37.78 19.15 24.71
C SER A 258 36.25 19.32 24.74
N LEU A 259 35.75 20.28 25.51
CA LEU A 259 34.32 20.62 25.54
C LEU A 259 33.73 20.91 24.14
N PRO A 260 34.40 21.63 23.21
CA PRO A 260 33.91 21.81 21.85
C PRO A 260 33.73 20.50 21.07
N GLN A 261 34.61 19.50 21.28
CA GLN A 261 34.48 18.18 20.67
C GLN A 261 33.27 17.43 21.24
N LEU A 262 33.09 17.41 22.56
CA LEU A 262 31.91 16.82 23.21
C LEU A 262 30.60 17.44 22.69
N GLN A 263 30.53 18.77 22.58
CA GLN A 263 29.36 19.47 22.05
C GLN A 263 29.13 19.21 20.54
N ARG A 264 30.18 18.89 19.77
CA ARG A 264 30.04 18.45 18.38
C ARG A 264 29.42 17.06 18.30
N ILE A 265 29.93 16.10 19.06
CA ILE A 265 29.41 14.72 19.11
C ILE A 265 27.95 14.72 19.59
N ARG A 266 27.65 15.49 20.65
CA ARG A 266 26.28 15.70 21.16
C ARG A 266 25.33 16.22 20.07
N ARG A 267 25.71 17.26 19.33
CA ARG A 267 24.86 17.81 18.25
C ARG A 267 24.60 16.80 17.13
N GLN A 268 25.60 15.97 16.78
CA GLN A 268 25.42 14.90 15.80
C GLN A 268 24.42 13.86 16.30
N PHE A 269 24.56 13.40 17.54
CA PHE A 269 23.62 12.46 18.15
C PHE A 269 22.19 12.99 18.22
N ILE A 270 22.01 14.25 18.64
CA ILE A 270 20.69 14.90 18.66
C ILE A 270 20.09 14.99 17.25
N SER A 271 20.91 15.32 16.25
CA SER A 271 20.44 15.38 14.86
C SER A 271 19.96 14.03 14.34
N LEU A 272 20.68 12.96 14.66
CA LEU A 272 20.30 11.59 14.29
C LEU A 272 19.02 11.13 14.99
N ASN A 273 18.85 11.51 16.26
CA ASN A 273 17.76 11.00 17.09
C ASN A 273 16.55 11.93 17.22
N ARG A 274 16.52 13.06 16.51
CA ARG A 274 15.44 14.06 16.58
C ARG A 274 14.06 13.53 16.20
N GLN A 275 13.99 12.55 15.30
CA GLN A 275 12.73 12.00 14.78
C GLN A 275 12.30 10.67 15.43
N HIS A 276 13.12 10.15 16.36
CA HIS A 276 12.81 8.93 17.09
C HIS A 276 12.02 9.25 18.37
N ASN A 277 11.36 8.25 18.95
CA ASN A 277 10.73 8.33 20.26
C ASN A 277 11.37 7.24 21.12
N LEU A 278 12.39 7.61 21.89
CA LEU A 278 13.11 6.71 22.79
C LEU A 278 12.79 7.11 24.23
N SER A 279 12.68 6.14 25.13
CA SER A 279 12.56 6.43 26.56
C SER A 279 13.85 7.06 27.09
N LYS A 280 13.75 7.82 28.18
CA LYS A 280 14.90 8.50 28.81
C LYS A 280 16.09 7.56 29.06
N ASN A 281 15.84 6.38 29.64
CA ASN A 281 16.88 5.40 29.91
C ASN A 281 17.57 4.97 28.61
N ARG A 282 16.79 4.71 27.56
CA ARG A 282 17.33 4.31 26.27
C ARG A 282 18.16 5.41 25.61
N VAL A 283 17.76 6.68 25.76
CA VAL A 283 18.57 7.83 25.28
C VAL A 283 19.91 7.90 26.00
N ARG A 284 19.91 7.69 27.32
CA ARG A 284 21.13 7.70 28.15
C ARG A 284 22.13 6.66 27.67
N ASP A 285 21.71 5.40 27.60
CA ASP A 285 22.59 4.28 27.24
C ASP A 285 23.11 4.44 25.80
N LEU A 286 22.22 4.80 24.86
CA LEU A 286 22.63 5.02 23.47
C LEU A 286 23.61 6.17 23.30
N PHE A 287 23.52 7.22 24.12
CA PHE A 287 24.47 8.32 24.03
C PHE A 287 25.83 7.96 24.63
N VAL A 288 25.86 7.15 25.70
CA VAL A 288 27.10 6.60 26.25
C VAL A 288 27.79 5.71 25.23
N ASP A 289 27.06 4.78 24.61
CA ASP A 289 27.61 3.90 23.57
C ASP A 289 28.12 4.72 22.38
N TYR A 290 27.35 5.73 21.94
CA TYR A 290 27.74 6.62 20.85
C TYR A 290 29.01 7.44 21.16
N LEU A 291 29.20 7.85 22.41
CA LEU A 291 30.44 8.51 22.85
C LEU A 291 31.63 7.54 22.78
N ASN A 292 31.46 6.32 23.29
CA ASN A 292 32.50 5.29 23.27
C ASN A 292 32.92 4.95 21.84
N ASP A 293 31.96 4.76 20.93
CA ASP A 293 32.23 4.53 19.51
C ASP A 293 32.96 5.73 18.87
N ALA A 294 32.52 6.96 19.18
CA ALA A 294 33.13 8.17 18.65
C ALA A 294 34.57 8.38 19.15
N PHE A 295 34.89 7.93 20.36
CA PHE A 295 36.24 8.01 20.94
C PHE A 295 37.16 6.91 20.43
N GLN A 296 36.65 5.72 20.13
CA GLN A 296 37.44 4.65 19.50
C GLN A 296 37.78 4.96 18.04
N ALA A 297 36.92 5.70 17.35
CA ALA A 297 37.11 6.08 15.95
C ALA A 297 38.01 7.32 15.74
N ALA A 298 38.40 8.01 16.81
CA ALA A 298 39.17 9.26 16.79
C ALA A 298 40.64 9.04 17.14
#